data_AF-A0A496RGI7-F1
#
_entry.id   AF-A0A496RGI7-F1
#
_cell.length_a   1.000
_cell.length_b   1.000
_cell.length_c   1.000
_cell.angle_alpha   90.00
_cell.angle_beta   90.00
_cell.angle_gamma   90.00
#
_symmetry.space_group_name_H-M   'P 1'
#
loop_
_entity.id
_entity.type
_entity.pdbx_description
1 polymer ?
#
loop_
_entity_poly.entity_id
_entity_poly.type
_entity_poly.pdbx_seq_one_letter_code
_entity_poly.pdbx_strand_id
1 'polypeptide(L)'
;MAMITILNLSNYFVPGLKAEDYPAEYLGQGYREHSNKIQRGFDVEVFQKIDVVNKNRVAKRNDIEKMLITSQEASPQTAETISQNAYQQKYNFQELFNAIAQQRAQREDFATVNTEFRYIKHSNGKKVFFKNGLASRIENEPLFDEFGNPSIQDTLNMIYNEKRLLIGFEARIKDHLGNIKNRYWSATYTPDSVFYANNETNANKHYQHYTIREIDHTGREIITDWHADNYAGKFLTGSSETVEDSLYGNNSFTRSNYTYENGDPDLPTSYHEEGINREGLAYSLDRTNITYNDKDQATGYHEVMVLIQPDGCPVSITTDAQFEYLDIPDMFGRDVEEDTVPDRILSSTVTVTTEHLNGAFDTKTTTTTYEYDDNNELTGAHAESTFFGKESRWYEYTDAQGHNLTRIGSKTGEDTYFYINRETSQIIIVAAEEVISTLKDGAEYSGYSNIQYEILGGTAMVTQENTHTVYSALHKVISRVEDTSIVYSNGLINNVPCVLSSQEHTEINQPLVDPLREFITVRDIYTTYFYDENGHVIDAEGEGTGSGYEYTDKDGWIYPYTSIISVDYEVIWGKVLKTDEIEEKYYH
;
A
#
# COMPACT_ATOMS: atom_id res chain seq x y z
N MET A 1 -11.15 31.89 -19.08
CA MET A 1 -9.96 31.35 -19.78
C MET A 1 -8.75 31.81 -18.99
N ALA A 2 -8.45 31.11 -17.90
CA ALA A 2 -7.35 31.46 -17.01
C ALA A 2 -6.18 30.53 -17.32
N MET A 3 -5.09 31.13 -17.81
CA MET A 3 -3.77 30.52 -17.91
C MET A 3 -3.26 30.30 -16.48
N ILE A 4 -3.02 29.04 -16.11
CA ILE A 4 -2.35 28.67 -14.87
C ILE A 4 -0.85 28.86 -15.11
N THR A 5 -0.25 29.76 -14.34
CA THR A 5 1.17 30.08 -14.33
C THR A 5 1.91 28.94 -13.65
N ILE A 6 2.69 28.18 -14.42
CA ILE A 6 3.58 27.11 -13.91
C ILE A 6 4.81 27.79 -13.28
N LEU A 7 4.97 27.62 -11.97
CA LEU A 7 6.16 28.04 -11.24
C LEU A 7 7.28 27.01 -11.45
N ASN A 8 8.36 27.44 -12.10
CA ASN A 8 9.64 26.72 -12.17
C ASN A 8 10.19 26.54 -10.75
N LEU A 9 10.14 25.30 -10.24
CA LEU A 9 10.84 24.85 -9.04
C LEU A 9 12.04 24.01 -9.48
N SER A 10 13.17 24.68 -9.73
CA SER A 10 14.47 24.05 -9.89
C SER A 10 15.39 24.55 -8.78
N ASN A 11 16.00 23.59 -8.07
CA ASN A 11 16.92 23.71 -6.93
C ASN A 11 16.27 23.78 -5.54
N TYR A 12 15.95 22.61 -4.98
CA TYR A 12 16.18 22.33 -3.56
C TYR A 12 16.65 20.88 -3.42
N PHE A 13 17.96 20.71 -3.25
CA PHE A 13 18.56 19.49 -2.76
C PHE A 13 18.84 19.73 -1.28
N VAL A 14 18.01 19.14 -0.41
CA VAL A 14 18.24 19.07 1.03
C VAL A 14 18.40 17.59 1.38
N PRO A 15 19.62 17.13 1.73
CA PRO A 15 19.79 15.77 2.24
C PRO A 15 19.28 15.74 3.69
N GLY A 16 18.34 14.82 3.96
CA GLY A 16 17.65 14.72 5.25
C GLY A 16 16.14 14.80 5.09
N LEU A 17 15.54 13.87 4.35
CA LEU A 17 14.11 13.61 4.45
C LEU A 17 13.87 12.77 5.69
N LYS A 18 13.54 13.50 6.75
CA LYS A 18 12.98 13.03 8.01
C LYS A 18 11.75 12.19 7.70
N ALA A 19 11.68 11.02 8.34
CA ALA A 19 10.42 10.34 8.56
C ALA A 19 9.48 11.32 9.25
N GLU A 20 8.30 11.61 8.66
CA GLU A 20 6.94 11.96 9.17
C GLU A 20 6.07 12.08 7.89
N ASP A 21 5.19 11.17 7.50
CA ASP A 21 3.77 11.10 7.90
C ASP A 21 3.11 9.91 7.18
N TYR A 22 3.39 8.65 7.56
CA TYR A 22 2.64 7.54 6.99
C TYR A 22 2.52 6.32 7.91
N PRO A 23 1.33 5.99 8.44
CA PRO A 23 1.01 4.62 8.79
C PRO A 23 0.80 3.83 7.50
N ALA A 24 1.73 2.92 7.18
CA ALA A 24 1.74 1.92 6.09
C ALA A 24 2.53 2.20 4.79
N GLU A 25 3.50 3.12 4.71
CA GLU A 25 4.38 3.27 3.51
C GLU A 25 5.62 2.37 3.47
N TYR A 26 5.87 1.58 4.52
CA TYR A 26 7.02 0.66 4.58
C TYR A 26 6.83 -0.64 3.82
N LEU A 27 5.69 -0.76 3.16
CA LEU A 27 5.43 -1.71 2.10
C LEU A 27 5.43 -0.84 0.85
N GLY A 28 6.41 -0.97 -0.05
CA GLY A 28 6.62 -0.02 -1.16
C GLY A 28 5.32 0.38 -1.86
N GLN A 29 5.26 1.52 -2.55
CA GLN A 29 4.00 2.04 -3.13
C GLN A 29 3.19 0.97 -3.88
N GLY A 30 3.88 0.03 -4.56
CA GLY A 30 3.24 -1.12 -5.18
C GLY A 30 2.79 -2.26 -4.25
N TYR A 31 3.25 -2.44 -3.00
CA TYR A 31 2.61 -3.31 -1.98
C TYR A 31 1.39 -2.65 -1.34
N ARG A 32 1.35 -1.32 -1.14
CA ARG A 32 0.07 -0.65 -0.77
C ARG A 32 -0.97 -0.79 -1.86
N GLU A 33 -0.53 -0.68 -3.12
CA GLU A 33 -1.39 -0.98 -4.25
C GLU A 33 -1.64 -2.49 -4.35
N HIS A 34 -0.69 -3.38 -4.06
CA HIS A 34 -0.90 -4.84 -4.12
C HIS A 34 -1.69 -5.41 -2.93
N SER A 35 -1.66 -4.85 -1.72
CA SER A 35 -2.51 -5.26 -0.58
C SER A 35 -3.92 -4.70 -0.75
N ASN A 36 -4.05 -3.45 -1.24
CA ASN A 36 -5.34 -2.96 -1.71
C ASN A 36 -5.81 -3.63 -3.01
N LYS A 37 -4.94 -4.25 -3.83
CA LYS A 37 -5.32 -4.99 -5.07
C LYS A 37 -5.44 -6.51 -4.84
N ILE A 38 -4.83 -7.08 -3.81
CA ILE A 38 -5.01 -8.46 -3.32
C ILE A 38 -6.26 -8.52 -2.44
N GLN A 39 -6.57 -7.49 -1.64
CA GLN A 39 -7.90 -7.34 -1.03
C GLN A 39 -8.98 -6.86 -2.02
N ARG A 40 -8.64 -6.63 -3.31
CA ARG A 40 -9.59 -6.19 -4.36
C ARG A 40 -9.59 -7.05 -5.63
N GLY A 41 -9.05 -8.26 -5.59
CA GLY A 41 -9.55 -9.35 -6.39
C GLY A 41 -10.60 -10.07 -5.55
N PHE A 42 -11.90 -9.83 -5.79
CA PHE A 42 -12.91 -10.73 -5.26
C PHE A 42 -12.64 -12.10 -5.88
N ASP A 43 -12.06 -12.98 -5.09
CA ASP A 43 -12.01 -14.37 -5.45
C ASP A 43 -13.43 -14.93 -5.50
N VAL A 44 -13.64 -15.75 -6.52
CA VAL A 44 -14.90 -16.40 -6.87
C VAL A 44 -15.01 -17.73 -6.11
N GLU A 45 -14.31 -17.92 -4.99
CA GLU A 45 -14.31 -19.16 -4.20
C GLU A 45 -15.69 -19.54 -3.64
N VAL A 46 -16.54 -18.55 -3.31
CA VAL A 46 -17.94 -18.79 -2.91
C VAL A 46 -18.72 -19.56 -3.99
N PHE A 47 -18.29 -19.49 -5.26
CA PHE A 47 -18.89 -20.24 -6.36
C PHE A 47 -18.22 -21.61 -6.61
N GLN A 48 -16.93 -21.78 -6.30
CA GLN A 48 -16.25 -23.08 -6.40
C GLN A 48 -16.87 -24.10 -5.43
N LYS A 49 -17.27 -23.68 -4.22
CA LYS A 49 -17.91 -24.55 -3.21
C LYS A 49 -19.30 -25.05 -3.60
N ILE A 50 -20.10 -24.26 -4.31
CA ILE A 50 -21.43 -24.70 -4.79
C ILE A 50 -21.27 -25.87 -5.78
N ASP A 51 -20.22 -25.84 -6.60
CA ASP A 51 -19.96 -26.87 -7.60
C ASP A 51 -19.35 -28.15 -7.01
N VAL A 52 -18.50 -28.06 -5.97
CA VAL A 52 -18.03 -29.23 -5.21
C VAL A 52 -19.19 -29.94 -4.49
N VAL A 53 -20.12 -29.17 -3.90
CA VAL A 53 -21.34 -29.73 -3.26
C VAL A 53 -22.25 -30.38 -4.31
N ASN A 54 -22.36 -29.82 -5.51
CA ASN A 54 -23.12 -30.41 -6.61
C ASN A 54 -22.46 -31.70 -7.16
N LYS A 55 -21.13 -31.73 -7.32
CA LYS A 55 -20.36 -32.94 -7.68
C LYS A 55 -20.58 -34.07 -6.65
N ASN A 56 -20.49 -33.76 -5.36
CA ASN A 56 -20.69 -34.73 -4.27
C ASN A 56 -22.12 -35.28 -4.20
N ARG A 57 -23.13 -34.48 -4.56
CA ARG A 57 -24.53 -34.93 -4.66
C ARG A 57 -24.75 -35.91 -5.82
N VAL A 58 -24.11 -35.67 -6.96
CA VAL A 58 -24.19 -36.56 -8.13
C VAL A 58 -23.49 -37.90 -7.85
N ALA A 59 -22.32 -37.89 -7.21
CA ALA A 59 -21.61 -39.10 -6.82
C ALA A 59 -22.44 -39.97 -5.85
N LYS A 60 -23.02 -39.38 -4.79
CA LYS A 60 -23.89 -40.10 -3.85
C LYS A 60 -25.15 -40.68 -4.48
N ARG A 61 -25.73 -39.99 -5.49
CA ARG A 61 -26.87 -40.52 -6.25
C ARG A 61 -26.48 -41.79 -7.02
N ASN A 62 -25.32 -41.80 -7.67
CA ASN A 62 -24.85 -42.94 -8.45
C ASN A 62 -24.54 -44.17 -7.57
N ASP A 63 -24.07 -43.96 -6.33
CA ASP A 63 -23.83 -45.05 -5.38
C ASP A 63 -25.13 -45.69 -4.86
N ILE A 64 -26.16 -44.87 -4.61
CA ILE A 64 -27.50 -45.36 -4.22
C ILE A 64 -28.13 -46.18 -5.36
N GLU A 65 -28.00 -45.75 -6.61
CA GLU A 65 -28.48 -46.51 -7.77
C GLU A 65 -27.75 -47.85 -7.92
N LYS A 66 -26.43 -47.90 -7.69
CA LYS A 66 -25.66 -49.16 -7.66
C LYS A 66 -26.12 -50.10 -6.55
N MET A 67 -26.31 -49.60 -5.33
CA MET A 67 -26.79 -50.42 -4.20
C MET A 67 -28.19 -50.99 -4.45
N LEU A 68 -29.06 -50.23 -5.13
CA LEU A 68 -30.40 -50.68 -5.48
C LEU A 68 -30.36 -51.83 -6.51
N ILE A 69 -29.48 -51.74 -7.51
CA ILE A 69 -29.26 -52.80 -8.51
C ILE A 69 -28.71 -54.07 -7.84
N THR A 70 -27.73 -53.95 -6.93
CA THR A 70 -27.17 -55.11 -6.20
C THR A 70 -28.19 -55.76 -5.27
N SER A 71 -29.16 -55.01 -4.73
CA SER A 71 -30.21 -55.54 -3.85
C SER A 71 -31.24 -56.40 -4.59
N GLN A 72 -31.36 -56.23 -5.92
CA GLN A 72 -32.32 -56.96 -6.76
C GLN A 72 -31.79 -58.32 -7.25
N GLU A 73 -30.52 -58.65 -7.00
CA GLU A 73 -29.87 -59.88 -7.47
C GLU A 73 -29.87 -61.03 -6.43
N ALA A 74 -30.43 -60.83 -5.23
CA ALA A 74 -30.41 -61.83 -4.15
C ALA A 74 -31.73 -62.63 -3.98
N SER A 75 -31.81 -63.77 -4.70
CA SER A 75 -32.59 -65.02 -4.46
C SER A 75 -34.15 -65.02 -4.53
N PRO A 76 -34.79 -66.05 -5.15
CA PRO A 76 -36.00 -65.86 -5.97
C PRO A 76 -37.35 -66.38 -5.43
N GLN A 77 -37.49 -66.88 -4.20
CA GLN A 77 -38.66 -67.75 -3.89
C GLN A 77 -39.80 -67.19 -3.02
N THR A 78 -39.82 -65.88 -2.75
CA THR A 78 -41.01 -65.15 -2.25
C THR A 78 -41.26 -63.85 -3.02
N ALA A 79 -40.60 -63.70 -4.17
CA ALA A 79 -40.43 -62.44 -4.87
C ALA A 79 -41.69 -61.96 -5.60
N GLU A 80 -42.57 -62.82 -6.10
CA GLU A 80 -43.63 -62.36 -7.01
C GLU A 80 -44.79 -61.67 -6.28
N THR A 81 -45.19 -62.18 -5.10
CA THR A 81 -46.29 -61.62 -4.29
C THR A 81 -45.84 -60.43 -3.42
N ILE A 82 -44.57 -60.42 -3.00
CA ILE A 82 -43.94 -59.27 -2.32
C ILE A 82 -43.59 -58.20 -3.35
N SER A 83 -43.11 -58.56 -4.55
CA SER A 83 -42.81 -57.59 -5.61
C SER A 83 -44.08 -56.95 -6.16
N GLN A 84 -45.22 -57.64 -6.29
CA GLN A 84 -46.47 -56.98 -6.70
C GLN A 84 -47.00 -55.98 -5.65
N ASN A 85 -47.02 -56.34 -4.36
CA ASN A 85 -47.43 -55.41 -3.31
C ASN A 85 -46.42 -54.28 -3.06
N ALA A 86 -45.13 -54.58 -3.13
CA ALA A 86 -44.07 -53.57 -3.07
C ALA A 86 -44.06 -52.69 -4.32
N TYR A 87 -44.38 -53.21 -5.51
CA TYR A 87 -44.49 -52.42 -6.74
C TYR A 87 -45.72 -51.52 -6.68
N GLN A 88 -46.86 -52.00 -6.17
CA GLN A 88 -48.04 -51.16 -5.99
C GLN A 88 -47.83 -50.10 -4.90
N GLN A 89 -47.19 -50.45 -3.78
CA GLN A 89 -46.82 -49.48 -2.73
C GLN A 89 -45.75 -48.51 -3.21
N LYS A 90 -44.75 -48.95 -3.97
CA LYS A 90 -43.67 -48.12 -4.53
C LYS A 90 -44.19 -47.25 -5.67
N TYR A 91 -45.14 -47.72 -6.47
CA TYR A 91 -45.87 -46.94 -7.48
C TYR A 91 -46.72 -45.86 -6.81
N ASN A 92 -47.51 -46.22 -5.79
CA ASN A 92 -48.30 -45.24 -5.03
C ASN A 92 -47.42 -44.26 -4.23
N PHE A 93 -46.28 -44.73 -3.68
CA PHE A 93 -45.29 -43.87 -3.04
C PHE A 93 -44.57 -43.00 -4.07
N GLN A 94 -44.27 -43.50 -5.28
CA GLN A 94 -43.68 -42.70 -6.35
C GLN A 94 -44.66 -41.70 -6.91
N GLU A 95 -45.94 -42.02 -7.05
CA GLU A 95 -46.94 -41.03 -7.44
C GLU A 95 -47.16 -39.99 -6.33
N LEU A 96 -47.18 -40.40 -5.06
CA LEU A 96 -47.25 -39.47 -3.94
C LEU A 96 -45.97 -38.62 -3.83
N PHE A 97 -44.78 -39.21 -4.01
CA PHE A 97 -43.51 -38.48 -4.04
C PHE A 97 -43.40 -37.58 -5.25
N ASN A 98 -43.86 -38.02 -6.43
CA ASN A 98 -43.85 -37.20 -7.63
C ASN A 98 -44.88 -36.09 -7.52
N ALA A 99 -46.04 -36.31 -6.90
CA ALA A 99 -47.03 -35.28 -6.62
C ALA A 99 -46.57 -34.30 -5.53
N ILE A 100 -45.90 -34.78 -4.47
CA ILE A 100 -45.29 -33.94 -3.42
C ILE A 100 -44.06 -33.22 -3.96
N ALA A 101 -43.24 -33.85 -4.81
CA ALA A 101 -42.09 -33.25 -5.46
C ALA A 101 -42.52 -32.28 -6.55
N GLN A 102 -43.61 -32.54 -7.28
CA GLN A 102 -44.21 -31.56 -8.19
C GLN A 102 -44.87 -30.43 -7.43
N GLN A 103 -45.56 -30.67 -6.30
CA GLN A 103 -46.08 -29.58 -5.47
C GLN A 103 -44.98 -28.80 -4.76
N ARG A 104 -43.88 -29.44 -4.33
CA ARG A 104 -42.70 -28.76 -3.78
C ARG A 104 -41.94 -28.04 -4.87
N ALA A 105 -41.73 -28.63 -6.04
CA ALA A 105 -41.11 -27.97 -7.19
C ALA A 105 -41.99 -26.83 -7.70
N GLN A 106 -43.32 -26.95 -7.69
CA GLN A 106 -44.23 -25.85 -8.04
C GLN A 106 -44.30 -24.78 -6.96
N ARG A 107 -44.25 -25.13 -5.66
CA ARG A 107 -44.14 -24.15 -4.57
C ARG A 107 -42.77 -23.51 -4.51
N GLU A 108 -41.71 -24.24 -4.85
CA GLU A 108 -40.35 -23.75 -4.98
C GLU A 108 -40.24 -22.86 -6.22
N ASP A 109 -40.78 -23.24 -7.38
CA ASP A 109 -40.88 -22.39 -8.57
C ASP A 109 -41.73 -21.14 -8.29
N PHE A 110 -42.87 -21.23 -7.58
CA PHE A 110 -43.66 -20.03 -7.24
C PHE A 110 -43.04 -19.17 -6.13
N ALA A 111 -42.27 -19.75 -5.21
CA ALA A 111 -41.63 -19.03 -4.10
C ALA A 111 -40.23 -18.48 -4.45
N THR A 112 -39.49 -19.13 -5.36
CA THR A 112 -38.16 -18.68 -5.80
C THR A 112 -38.22 -17.53 -6.78
N VAL A 113 -39.31 -17.38 -7.53
CA VAL A 113 -39.44 -16.34 -8.56
C VAL A 113 -39.56 -14.93 -7.96
N ASN A 114 -40.00 -14.75 -6.71
CA ASN A 114 -40.32 -13.42 -6.16
C ASN A 114 -39.70 -13.03 -4.82
N THR A 115 -38.99 -13.89 -4.06
CA THR A 115 -38.52 -13.55 -2.70
C THR A 115 -37.29 -14.34 -2.25
N GLU A 116 -36.40 -13.70 -1.48
CA GLU A 116 -35.16 -14.28 -0.93
C GLU A 116 -35.47 -15.22 0.25
N PHE A 117 -35.75 -16.50 0.01
CA PHE A 117 -36.17 -17.42 1.08
C PHE A 117 -35.12 -18.45 1.53
N ARG A 118 -33.97 -18.54 0.87
CA ARG A 118 -32.91 -19.50 1.23
C ARG A 118 -31.62 -18.74 1.56
N TYR A 119 -31.10 -18.97 2.75
CA TYR A 119 -29.74 -18.56 3.11
C TYR A 119 -28.95 -19.74 3.68
N ILE A 120 -27.64 -19.72 3.47
CA ILE A 120 -26.68 -20.60 4.14
C ILE A 120 -26.03 -19.76 5.22
N LYS A 121 -26.05 -20.26 6.47
CA LYS A 121 -25.31 -19.64 7.58
C LYS A 121 -24.04 -20.43 7.81
N HIS A 122 -22.93 -19.72 7.89
CA HIS A 122 -21.61 -20.27 8.17
C HIS A 122 -21.25 -20.08 9.65
N SER A 123 -20.28 -20.86 10.14
CA SER A 123 -19.80 -20.83 11.52
C SER A 123 -19.19 -19.48 11.94
N ASN A 124 -18.61 -18.75 10.97
CA ASN A 124 -18.06 -17.40 11.17
C ASN A 124 -19.13 -16.30 11.23
N GLY A 125 -20.42 -16.64 11.15
CA GLY A 125 -21.52 -15.69 11.19
C GLY A 125 -22.01 -15.21 9.81
N LYS A 126 -21.22 -15.42 8.75
CA LYS A 126 -21.57 -15.10 7.35
C LYS A 126 -22.88 -15.77 6.98
N LYS A 127 -23.75 -15.03 6.29
CA LYS A 127 -25.00 -15.52 5.71
C LYS A 127 -25.05 -15.21 4.23
N VAL A 128 -25.14 -16.24 3.40
CA VAL A 128 -25.28 -16.07 1.95
C VAL A 128 -26.74 -16.33 1.58
N PHE A 129 -27.44 -15.31 1.10
CA PHE A 129 -28.81 -15.41 0.62
C PHE A 129 -28.79 -15.73 -0.87
N PHE A 130 -29.74 -16.55 -1.32
CA PHE A 130 -29.81 -16.99 -2.71
C PHE A 130 -31.13 -16.63 -3.36
N LYS A 131 -31.04 -16.21 -4.62
CA LYS A 131 -32.17 -16.04 -5.54
C LYS A 131 -31.83 -16.77 -6.84
N ASN A 132 -32.71 -17.68 -7.29
CA ASN A 132 -32.48 -18.51 -8.47
C ASN A 132 -31.14 -19.28 -8.47
N GLY A 133 -30.69 -19.72 -7.29
CA GLY A 133 -29.43 -20.44 -7.11
C GLY A 133 -28.17 -19.60 -7.32
N LEU A 134 -28.29 -18.27 -7.36
CA LEU A 134 -27.17 -17.33 -7.32
C LEU A 134 -27.24 -16.55 -6.01
N ALA A 135 -26.09 -16.11 -5.48
CA ALA A 135 -26.06 -15.26 -4.31
C ALA A 135 -26.77 -13.94 -4.62
N SER A 136 -27.74 -13.52 -3.81
CA SER A 136 -28.43 -12.23 -3.99
C SER A 136 -27.88 -11.16 -3.06
N ARG A 137 -27.40 -11.59 -1.88
CA ARG A 137 -26.69 -10.79 -0.90
C ARG A 137 -25.91 -11.68 0.07
N ILE A 138 -24.85 -11.14 0.64
CA ILE A 138 -24.02 -11.75 1.67
C ILE A 138 -24.05 -10.79 2.87
N GLU A 139 -24.42 -11.29 4.04
CA GLU A 139 -24.43 -10.50 5.27
C GLU A 139 -23.39 -11.04 6.26
N ASN A 140 -22.77 -10.15 7.03
CA ASN A 140 -21.80 -10.45 8.08
C ASN A 140 -20.60 -11.27 7.61
N GLU A 141 -20.05 -10.95 6.44
CA GLU A 141 -18.82 -11.56 5.97
C GLU A 141 -17.64 -10.96 6.75
N PRO A 142 -16.90 -11.76 7.55
CA PRO A 142 -15.71 -11.26 8.22
C PRO A 142 -14.60 -11.08 7.19
N LEU A 143 -13.89 -9.96 7.30
CA LEU A 143 -12.66 -9.66 6.59
C LEU A 143 -11.58 -9.38 7.64
N PHE A 144 -10.33 -9.71 7.34
CA PHE A 144 -9.20 -9.42 8.21
C PHE A 144 -8.15 -8.68 7.40
N ASP A 145 -7.55 -7.65 7.98
CA ASP A 145 -6.36 -7.03 7.41
C ASP A 145 -5.10 -7.84 7.74
N GLU A 146 -3.95 -7.39 7.25
CA GLU A 146 -2.64 -8.02 7.47
C GLU A 146 -2.22 -8.08 8.95
N PHE A 147 -2.81 -7.23 9.79
CA PHE A 147 -2.59 -7.18 11.24
C PHE A 147 -3.66 -7.96 12.02
N GLY A 148 -4.68 -8.47 11.35
CA GLY A 148 -5.76 -9.23 11.95
C GLY A 148 -6.93 -8.42 12.48
N ASN A 149 -7.00 -7.12 12.19
CA ASN A 149 -8.14 -6.32 12.60
C ASN A 149 -9.39 -6.77 11.84
N PRO A 150 -10.48 -7.10 12.55
CA PRO A 150 -11.68 -7.62 11.91
C PRO A 150 -12.51 -6.48 11.31
N SER A 151 -12.89 -6.64 10.05
CA SER A 151 -13.93 -5.86 9.40
C SER A 151 -15.13 -6.76 9.09
N ILE A 152 -16.30 -6.15 8.94
CA ILE A 152 -17.53 -6.85 8.54
C ILE A 152 -18.03 -6.26 7.22
N GLN A 153 -18.20 -7.11 6.23
CA GLN A 153 -18.76 -6.75 4.92
C GLN A 153 -20.19 -7.29 4.77
N ASP A 154 -21.08 -6.41 4.35
CA ASP A 154 -22.39 -6.75 3.82
C ASP A 154 -22.42 -6.44 2.31
N THR A 155 -22.51 -7.47 1.48
CA THR A 155 -22.62 -7.34 0.02
C THR A 155 -24.09 -7.48 -0.38
N LEU A 156 -24.65 -6.44 -0.97
CA LEU A 156 -26.05 -6.25 -1.29
C LEU A 156 -26.25 -6.09 -2.80
N ASN A 157 -27.50 -6.19 -3.24
CA ASN A 157 -27.92 -5.82 -4.58
C ASN A 157 -27.09 -6.51 -5.69
N MET A 158 -26.78 -7.80 -5.54
CA MET A 158 -25.98 -8.54 -6.51
C MET A 158 -26.76 -8.73 -7.82
N ILE A 159 -26.20 -8.27 -8.94
CA ILE A 159 -26.80 -8.30 -10.28
C ILE A 159 -26.00 -9.22 -11.18
N TYR A 160 -26.70 -10.08 -11.93
CA TYR A 160 -26.09 -11.01 -12.87
C TYR A 160 -26.58 -10.77 -14.29
N ASN A 161 -25.72 -11.02 -15.28
CA ASN A 161 -26.11 -11.00 -16.69
C ASN A 161 -26.84 -12.29 -17.11
N GLU A 162 -27.25 -12.36 -18.38
CA GLU A 162 -27.96 -13.52 -18.95
C GLU A 162 -27.14 -14.83 -18.87
N LYS A 163 -25.81 -14.72 -18.81
CA LYS A 163 -24.90 -15.86 -18.64
C LYS A 163 -24.68 -16.26 -17.18
N ARG A 164 -25.40 -15.63 -16.24
CA ARG A 164 -25.26 -15.80 -14.79
C ARG A 164 -23.89 -15.37 -14.23
N LEU A 165 -23.19 -14.47 -14.91
CA LEU A 165 -21.97 -13.83 -14.41
C LEU A 165 -22.34 -12.57 -13.61
N LEU A 166 -21.69 -12.35 -12.46
CA LEU A 166 -21.94 -11.20 -11.59
C LEU A 166 -21.42 -9.93 -12.27
N ILE A 167 -22.30 -8.96 -12.53
CA ILE A 167 -21.98 -7.70 -13.23
C ILE A 167 -22.12 -6.47 -12.36
N GLY A 168 -22.61 -6.61 -11.12
CA GLY A 168 -22.64 -5.50 -10.17
C GLY A 168 -23.06 -5.91 -8.77
N PHE A 169 -22.62 -5.12 -7.78
CA PHE A 169 -23.10 -5.20 -6.39
C PHE A 169 -22.80 -3.89 -5.65
N GLU A 170 -23.40 -3.75 -4.48
CA GLU A 170 -23.07 -2.73 -3.49
C GLU A 170 -22.54 -3.42 -2.25
N ALA A 171 -21.48 -2.93 -1.63
CA ALA A 171 -20.97 -3.48 -0.39
C ALA A 171 -20.82 -2.39 0.66
N ARG A 172 -21.14 -2.73 1.91
CA ARG A 172 -20.90 -1.90 3.08
C ARG A 172 -19.91 -2.61 3.96
N ILE A 173 -18.75 -2.00 4.17
CA ILE A 173 -17.66 -2.54 4.96
C ILE A 173 -17.56 -1.69 6.22
N LYS A 174 -17.70 -2.32 7.39
CA LYS A 174 -17.50 -1.71 8.69
C LYS A 174 -16.19 -2.21 9.28
N ASP A 175 -15.24 -1.33 9.55
CA ASP A 175 -13.98 -1.70 10.20
C ASP A 175 -14.15 -1.92 11.72
N HIS A 176 -13.06 -2.30 12.39
CA HIS A 176 -13.03 -2.53 13.83
C HIS A 176 -13.22 -1.25 14.65
N LEU A 177 -12.92 -0.08 14.10
CA LEU A 177 -13.19 1.23 14.70
C LEU A 177 -14.64 1.70 14.48
N GLY A 178 -15.38 1.01 13.63
CA GLY A 178 -16.77 1.28 13.30
C GLY A 178 -16.97 2.26 12.16
N ASN A 179 -15.90 2.62 11.45
CA ASN A 179 -15.95 3.39 10.23
C ASN A 179 -16.63 2.59 9.14
N ILE A 180 -17.38 3.27 8.27
CA ILE A 180 -18.16 2.64 7.20
C ILE A 180 -17.63 3.10 5.85
N LYS A 181 -17.18 2.13 5.05
CA LYS A 181 -16.87 2.30 3.64
C LYS A 181 -17.97 1.68 2.79
N ASN A 182 -18.49 2.43 1.83
CA ASN A 182 -19.42 1.93 0.82
C ASN A 182 -18.65 1.67 -0.47
N ARG A 183 -18.87 0.52 -1.09
CA ARG A 183 -18.24 0.11 -2.34
C ARG A 183 -19.34 -0.21 -3.36
N TYR A 184 -19.21 0.33 -4.56
CA TYR A 184 -20.05 0.00 -5.70
C TYR A 184 -19.15 -0.65 -6.73
N TRP A 185 -19.50 -1.85 -7.16
CA TRP A 185 -18.73 -2.58 -8.16
C TRP A 185 -19.63 -2.86 -9.35
N SER A 186 -19.07 -2.73 -10.56
CA SER A 186 -19.71 -3.14 -11.80
C SER A 186 -18.69 -3.71 -12.77
N ALA A 187 -19.06 -4.69 -13.56
CA ALA A 187 -18.15 -5.31 -14.52
C ALA A 187 -18.82 -5.81 -15.78
N THR A 188 -18.01 -6.00 -16.81
CA THR A 188 -18.33 -6.70 -18.05
C THR A 188 -17.33 -7.82 -18.30
N TYR A 189 -17.76 -8.82 -19.06
CA TYR A 189 -16.97 -10.01 -19.36
C TYR A 189 -16.82 -10.18 -20.85
N THR A 190 -15.76 -10.88 -21.25
CA THR A 190 -15.54 -11.25 -22.64
C THR A 190 -16.68 -12.14 -23.19
N PRO A 191 -16.92 -12.15 -24.52
CA PRO A 191 -17.97 -12.95 -25.13
C PRO A 191 -17.86 -14.47 -24.93
N ASP A 192 -16.66 -14.99 -24.66
CA ASP A 192 -16.40 -16.41 -24.39
C ASP A 192 -16.53 -16.80 -22.91
N SER A 193 -16.72 -15.82 -22.02
CA SER A 193 -16.83 -16.07 -20.59
C SER A 193 -18.10 -16.84 -20.20
N VAL A 194 -17.96 -17.78 -19.25
CA VAL A 194 -19.05 -18.62 -18.70
C VAL A 194 -19.02 -18.68 -17.17
N PHE A 195 -20.18 -18.83 -16.52
CA PHE A 195 -20.28 -18.69 -15.05
C PHE A 195 -19.60 -19.80 -14.24
N TYR A 196 -19.42 -20.98 -14.82
CA TYR A 196 -18.82 -22.15 -14.15
C TYR A 196 -17.31 -22.26 -14.37
N ALA A 197 -16.70 -21.29 -15.06
CA ALA A 197 -15.26 -21.28 -15.29
C ALA A 197 -14.51 -20.92 -14.01
N ASN A 198 -13.49 -21.72 -13.70
CA ASN A 198 -12.53 -21.57 -12.61
C ASN A 198 -11.13 -22.08 -13.05
N ASN A 199 -10.13 -22.05 -12.17
CA ASN A 199 -8.75 -22.47 -12.47
C ASN A 199 -8.63 -23.95 -12.87
N GLU A 200 -9.52 -24.82 -12.39
CA GLU A 200 -9.55 -26.25 -12.73
C GLU A 200 -10.23 -26.57 -14.08
N THR A 201 -11.14 -25.74 -14.56
CA THR A 201 -11.89 -26.00 -15.81
C THR A 201 -11.16 -25.47 -17.05
N ASN A 202 -11.32 -26.04 -18.24
CA ASN A 202 -10.78 -25.43 -19.47
C ASN A 202 -11.57 -24.21 -19.97
N ALA A 203 -12.56 -23.74 -19.21
CA ALA A 203 -13.44 -22.66 -19.61
C ALA A 203 -12.91 -21.31 -19.12
N ASN A 204 -13.26 -20.24 -19.84
CA ASN A 204 -12.79 -18.89 -19.56
C ASN A 204 -13.81 -18.10 -18.73
N LYS A 205 -13.32 -17.28 -17.81
CA LYS A 205 -14.08 -16.25 -17.10
C LYS A 205 -13.22 -15.00 -17.00
N HIS A 206 -13.22 -14.24 -18.07
CA HIS A 206 -12.35 -13.07 -18.23
C HIS A 206 -13.17 -11.79 -18.06
N TYR A 207 -12.73 -10.94 -17.16
CA TYR A 207 -13.20 -9.57 -17.13
C TYR A 207 -12.71 -8.84 -18.37
N GLN A 208 -13.61 -8.12 -19.03
CA GLN A 208 -13.24 -7.17 -20.07
C GLN A 208 -12.96 -5.80 -19.44
N HIS A 209 -13.78 -5.42 -18.47
CA HIS A 209 -13.74 -4.13 -17.82
C HIS A 209 -14.45 -4.22 -16.47
N TYR A 210 -13.96 -3.52 -15.45
CA TYR A 210 -14.71 -3.28 -14.23
C TYR A 210 -14.45 -1.87 -13.68
N THR A 211 -15.40 -1.39 -12.90
CA THR A 211 -15.30 -0.14 -12.15
C THR A 211 -15.61 -0.41 -10.69
N ILE A 212 -14.76 0.12 -9.80
CA ILE A 212 -14.98 0.14 -8.36
C ILE A 212 -15.11 1.61 -7.95
N ARG A 213 -16.19 1.97 -7.26
CA ARG A 213 -16.35 3.27 -6.61
C ARG A 213 -16.44 3.04 -5.11
N GLU A 214 -15.48 3.55 -4.36
CA GLU A 214 -15.45 3.48 -2.90
C GLU A 214 -15.66 4.87 -2.29
N ILE A 215 -16.48 4.94 -1.26
CA ILE A 215 -16.69 6.13 -0.44
C ILE A 215 -16.41 5.72 0.99
N ASP A 216 -15.36 6.27 1.60
CA ASP A 216 -15.03 5.98 2.99
C ASP A 216 -15.89 6.80 3.98
N HIS A 217 -15.65 6.63 5.28
CA HIS A 217 -16.43 7.31 6.32
C HIS A 217 -16.16 8.82 6.40
N THR A 218 -15.05 9.27 5.80
CA THR A 218 -14.65 10.67 5.70
C THR A 218 -15.28 11.38 4.50
N GLY A 219 -15.99 10.62 3.65
CA GLY A 219 -16.60 11.12 2.42
C GLY A 219 -15.63 11.21 1.24
N ARG A 220 -14.37 10.77 1.40
CA ARG A 220 -13.43 10.64 0.29
C ARG A 220 -13.91 9.57 -0.67
N GLU A 221 -13.87 9.91 -1.94
CA GLU A 221 -14.30 9.06 -3.03
C GLU A 221 -13.11 8.59 -3.86
N ILE A 222 -13.03 7.29 -4.10
CA ILE A 222 -12.02 6.66 -4.95
C ILE A 222 -12.76 5.89 -6.05
N ILE A 223 -12.45 6.18 -7.31
CA ILE A 223 -12.97 5.46 -8.47
C ILE A 223 -11.81 4.76 -9.17
N THR A 224 -11.82 3.44 -9.18
CA THR A 224 -10.91 2.61 -9.96
C THR A 224 -11.62 2.13 -11.21
N ASP A 225 -11.10 2.48 -12.38
CA ASP A 225 -11.53 1.99 -13.68
C ASP A 225 -10.45 1.07 -14.28
N TRP A 226 -10.77 -0.20 -14.46
CA TRP A 226 -9.82 -1.23 -14.91
C TRP A 226 -10.30 -1.89 -16.19
N HIS A 227 -9.39 -2.07 -17.15
CA HIS A 227 -9.66 -2.70 -18.43
C HIS A 227 -8.65 -3.82 -18.69
N ALA A 228 -9.14 -4.95 -19.20
CA ALA A 228 -8.27 -5.97 -19.74
C ALA A 228 -7.86 -5.59 -21.17
N ASP A 229 -6.56 -5.55 -21.43
CA ASP A 229 -6.07 -5.33 -22.79
C ASP A 229 -6.06 -6.64 -23.56
N ASN A 230 -5.47 -7.70 -22.97
CA ASN A 230 -5.29 -8.99 -23.64
C ASN A 230 -5.26 -10.17 -22.65
N TYR A 231 -5.67 -11.34 -23.16
CA TYR A 231 -5.52 -12.64 -22.50
C TYR A 231 -4.82 -13.63 -23.42
N ALA A 232 -4.04 -14.53 -22.84
CA ALA A 232 -3.49 -15.72 -23.50
C ALA A 232 -4.01 -16.99 -22.80
N GLY A 233 -5.04 -17.63 -23.38
CA GLY A 233 -5.77 -18.67 -22.66
C GLY A 233 -6.47 -18.05 -21.45
N LYS A 234 -6.19 -18.55 -20.24
CA LYS A 234 -6.72 -18.00 -18.98
C LYS A 234 -5.92 -16.84 -18.41
N PHE A 235 -4.71 -16.63 -18.90
CA PHE A 235 -3.77 -15.70 -18.31
C PHE A 235 -4.01 -14.30 -18.85
N LEU A 236 -4.21 -13.33 -17.96
CA LEU A 236 -4.17 -11.92 -18.33
C LEU A 236 -2.73 -11.58 -18.74
N THR A 237 -2.54 -11.02 -19.93
CA THR A 237 -1.20 -10.64 -20.42
C THR A 237 -0.99 -9.13 -20.49
N GLY A 238 -2.07 -8.36 -20.36
CA GLY A 238 -1.98 -6.92 -20.17
C GLY A 238 -3.32 -6.31 -19.74
N SER A 239 -3.23 -5.20 -19.02
CA SER A 239 -4.38 -4.44 -18.53
C SER A 239 -4.03 -2.96 -18.36
N SER A 240 -5.04 -2.11 -18.31
CA SER A 240 -4.92 -0.71 -17.92
C SER A 240 -5.81 -0.39 -16.73
N GLU A 241 -5.38 0.55 -15.91
CA GLU A 241 -6.13 1.03 -14.75
C GLU A 241 -6.01 2.55 -14.65
N THR A 242 -7.10 3.20 -14.25
CA THR A 242 -7.11 4.60 -13.82
C THR A 242 -7.74 4.66 -12.44
N VAL A 243 -7.12 5.39 -11.52
CA VAL A 243 -7.67 5.66 -10.20
C VAL A 243 -7.87 7.16 -10.06
N GLU A 244 -9.11 7.56 -9.85
CA GLU A 244 -9.48 8.92 -9.48
C GLU A 244 -9.68 8.97 -7.97
N ASP A 245 -9.01 9.91 -7.29
CA ASP A 245 -9.12 10.10 -5.84
C ASP A 245 -9.51 11.54 -5.57
N SER A 246 -10.63 11.74 -4.87
CA SER A 246 -11.14 13.07 -4.58
C SER A 246 -10.21 13.93 -3.72
N LEU A 247 -9.24 13.32 -3.02
CA LEU A 247 -8.30 14.00 -2.13
C LEU A 247 -6.86 13.93 -2.62
N TYR A 248 -6.40 12.75 -3.04
CA TYR A 248 -4.99 12.50 -3.34
C TYR A 248 -4.60 12.64 -4.82
N GLY A 249 -5.54 13.06 -5.67
CA GLY A 249 -5.31 13.19 -7.11
C GLY A 249 -5.41 11.86 -7.87
N ASN A 250 -5.18 11.92 -9.18
CA ASN A 250 -5.44 10.80 -10.07
C ASN A 250 -4.14 10.07 -10.44
N ASN A 251 -4.21 8.76 -10.62
CA ASN A 251 -3.14 7.99 -11.24
C ASN A 251 -3.69 7.14 -12.39
N SER A 252 -2.82 6.71 -13.30
CA SER A 252 -3.17 5.74 -14.33
C SER A 252 -1.94 4.96 -14.75
N PHE A 253 -2.15 3.70 -15.15
CA PHE A 253 -1.06 2.85 -15.59
C PHE A 253 -1.54 1.74 -16.52
N THR A 254 -0.61 1.19 -17.29
CA THR A 254 -0.74 -0.05 -18.05
C THR A 254 0.19 -1.09 -17.46
N ARG A 255 -0.26 -2.33 -17.41
CA ARG A 255 0.55 -3.50 -17.05
C ARG A 255 0.63 -4.44 -18.23
N SER A 256 1.79 -5.05 -18.38
CA SER A 256 2.08 -6.01 -19.44
C SER A 256 3.09 -7.05 -18.97
N ASN A 257 3.37 -8.04 -19.82
CA ASN A 257 4.39 -9.06 -19.57
C ASN A 257 4.20 -9.83 -18.25
N TYR A 258 2.94 -10.08 -17.89
CA TYR A 258 2.62 -10.90 -16.75
C TYR A 258 3.20 -12.31 -16.89
N THR A 259 3.84 -12.78 -15.83
CA THR A 259 4.17 -14.20 -15.63
C THR A 259 3.49 -14.69 -14.36
N TYR A 260 3.30 -16.00 -14.24
CA TYR A 260 2.46 -16.61 -13.20
C TYR A 260 3.14 -17.83 -12.59
N GLU A 261 2.92 -18.03 -11.30
CA GLU A 261 3.42 -19.19 -10.56
C GLU A 261 2.66 -20.45 -10.99
N ASN A 262 3.39 -21.49 -11.40
CA ASN A 262 2.83 -22.82 -11.72
C ASN A 262 1.63 -22.83 -12.71
N GLY A 263 1.44 -21.75 -13.49
CA GLY A 263 0.28 -21.61 -14.37
C GLY A 263 -1.03 -21.28 -13.63
N ASP A 264 -0.95 -20.74 -12.41
CA ASP A 264 -2.09 -20.19 -11.70
C ASP A 264 -2.32 -18.72 -12.11
N PRO A 265 -3.43 -18.39 -12.78
CA PRO A 265 -3.70 -17.02 -13.23
C PRO A 265 -3.90 -16.01 -12.08
N ASP A 266 -4.01 -16.46 -10.83
CA ASP A 266 -4.23 -15.59 -9.67
C ASP A 266 -2.92 -15.22 -8.96
N LEU A 267 -1.80 -15.89 -9.28
CA LEU A 267 -0.49 -15.70 -8.65
C LEU A 267 0.55 -15.14 -9.63
N PRO A 268 0.51 -13.83 -9.96
CA PRO A 268 1.50 -13.24 -10.86
C PRO A 268 2.90 -13.20 -10.22
N THR A 269 3.90 -13.79 -10.87
CA THR A 269 5.30 -13.79 -10.41
C THR A 269 6.12 -12.60 -10.91
N SER A 270 5.67 -11.95 -11.99
CA SER A 270 6.26 -10.71 -12.50
C SER A 270 5.30 -9.94 -13.40
N TYR A 271 5.54 -8.65 -13.57
CA TYR A 271 4.91 -7.81 -14.59
C TYR A 271 5.74 -6.54 -14.84
N HIS A 272 5.49 -5.90 -15.98
CA HIS A 272 5.97 -4.57 -16.32
C HIS A 272 4.81 -3.57 -16.24
N GLU A 273 5.05 -2.38 -15.72
CA GLU A 273 4.07 -1.30 -15.55
C GLU A 273 4.62 0.04 -16.07
N GLU A 274 3.80 0.80 -16.79
CA GLU A 274 4.11 2.19 -17.16
C GLU A 274 2.91 3.06 -16.82
N GLY A 275 3.14 4.26 -16.29
CA GLY A 275 2.02 5.08 -15.84
C GLY A 275 2.36 6.51 -15.47
N ILE A 276 1.36 7.18 -14.92
CA ILE A 276 1.43 8.51 -14.31
C ILE A 276 1.02 8.34 -12.86
N ASN A 277 1.90 8.73 -11.94
CA ASN A 277 1.61 8.66 -10.51
C ASN A 277 0.63 9.78 -10.08
N ARG A 278 0.25 9.80 -8.81
CA ARG A 278 -0.67 10.81 -8.24
C ARG A 278 -0.18 12.24 -8.34
N GLU A 279 1.13 12.42 -8.47
CA GLU A 279 1.79 13.71 -8.56
C GLU A 279 1.89 14.21 -10.02
N GLY A 280 1.36 13.43 -10.96
CA GLY A 280 1.43 13.72 -12.40
C GLY A 280 2.78 13.36 -13.04
N LEU A 281 3.63 12.63 -12.33
CA LEU A 281 4.95 12.20 -12.82
C LEU A 281 4.84 10.86 -13.54
N ALA A 282 5.46 10.80 -14.72
CA ALA A 282 5.54 9.57 -15.49
C ALA A 282 6.53 8.59 -14.85
N TYR A 283 6.21 7.30 -14.86
CA TYR A 283 7.09 6.25 -14.39
C TYR A 283 7.02 4.98 -15.25
N SER A 284 8.06 4.16 -15.12
CA SER A 284 8.13 2.79 -15.62
C SER A 284 8.61 1.89 -14.48
N LEU A 285 8.06 0.69 -14.35
CA LEU A 285 8.27 -0.19 -13.22
C LEU A 285 8.33 -1.65 -13.69
N ASP A 286 9.36 -2.38 -13.26
CA ASP A 286 9.45 -3.82 -13.42
C ASP A 286 9.35 -4.47 -12.04
N ARG A 287 8.33 -5.30 -11.82
CA ARG A 287 8.23 -6.12 -10.61
C ARG A 287 8.46 -7.58 -10.98
N THR A 288 9.38 -8.21 -10.26
CA THR A 288 9.83 -9.59 -10.50
C THR A 288 10.01 -10.34 -9.18
N ASN A 289 10.22 -11.65 -9.26
CA ASN A 289 10.48 -12.51 -8.11
C ASN A 289 9.41 -12.39 -7.02
N ILE A 290 8.14 -12.19 -7.41
CA ILE A 290 7.04 -12.21 -6.46
C ILE A 290 6.90 -13.64 -5.96
N THR A 291 6.89 -13.81 -4.65
CA THR A 291 6.77 -15.11 -3.97
C THR A 291 5.58 -15.08 -3.03
N TYR A 292 5.02 -16.25 -2.72
CA TYR A 292 3.81 -16.40 -1.92
C TYR A 292 3.97 -17.47 -0.81
N ASN A 293 3.25 -17.34 0.29
CA ASN A 293 3.08 -18.40 1.28
C ASN A 293 2.00 -19.41 0.80
N ASP A 294 1.66 -20.38 1.65
CA ASP A 294 0.64 -21.40 1.38
C ASP A 294 -0.80 -20.88 1.40
N LYS A 295 -1.01 -19.63 1.85
CA LYS A 295 -2.29 -18.90 1.82
C LYS A 295 -2.30 -17.78 0.79
N ASP A 296 -1.45 -17.88 -0.23
CA ASP A 296 -1.36 -16.94 -1.35
C ASP A 296 -1.05 -15.48 -0.96
N GLN A 297 -0.48 -15.25 0.22
CA GLN A 297 0.01 -13.95 0.67
C GLN A 297 1.44 -13.74 0.16
N ALA A 298 1.70 -12.57 -0.43
CA ALA A 298 3.03 -12.27 -0.96
C ALA A 298 4.10 -12.27 0.16
N THR A 299 5.12 -13.12 0.02
CA THR A 299 6.26 -13.23 0.95
C THR A 299 7.48 -12.43 0.53
N GLY A 300 7.47 -11.85 -0.66
CA GLY A 300 8.54 -10.97 -1.13
C GLY A 300 8.46 -10.65 -2.61
N TYR A 301 9.21 -9.63 -3.02
CA TYR A 301 9.33 -9.20 -4.41
C TYR A 301 10.61 -8.36 -4.64
N HIS A 302 11.02 -8.25 -5.90
CA HIS A 302 12.01 -7.29 -6.38
C HIS A 302 11.36 -6.32 -7.36
N GLU A 303 11.61 -5.03 -7.19
CA GLU A 303 11.01 -3.97 -8.01
C GLU A 303 12.06 -2.96 -8.45
N VAL A 304 12.04 -2.57 -9.73
CA VAL A 304 12.84 -1.46 -10.26
C VAL A 304 11.90 -0.46 -10.90
N MET A 305 11.80 0.72 -10.31
CA MET A 305 11.04 1.86 -10.83
C MET A 305 11.97 2.93 -11.38
N VAL A 306 11.60 3.53 -12.50
CA VAL A 306 12.21 4.73 -13.07
C VAL A 306 11.16 5.82 -13.10
N LEU A 307 11.36 6.85 -12.26
CA LEU A 307 10.46 8.00 -12.14
C LEU A 307 11.04 9.20 -12.89
N ILE A 308 10.25 9.83 -13.76
CA ILE A 308 10.65 11.04 -14.48
C ILE A 308 10.26 12.26 -13.66
N GLN A 309 11.26 12.97 -13.14
CA GLN A 309 11.08 14.17 -12.33
C GLN A 309 10.55 15.36 -13.17
N PRO A 310 10.01 16.43 -12.55
CA PRO A 310 9.54 17.62 -13.26
C PRO A 310 10.58 18.28 -14.18
N ASP A 311 11.86 18.14 -13.86
CA ASP A 311 12.98 18.64 -14.66
C ASP A 311 13.35 17.72 -15.84
N GLY A 312 12.65 16.58 -15.98
CA GLY A 312 12.87 15.54 -16.98
C GLY A 312 13.97 14.54 -16.63
N CYS A 313 14.62 14.67 -15.46
CA CYS A 313 15.67 13.74 -15.04
C CYS A 313 15.05 12.45 -14.48
N PRO A 314 15.43 11.26 -14.99
CA PRO A 314 15.04 10.00 -14.36
C PRO A 314 15.71 9.82 -13.00
N VAL A 315 14.95 9.25 -12.07
CA VAL A 315 15.41 8.70 -10.78
C VAL A 315 15.09 7.22 -10.79
N SER A 316 16.08 6.38 -10.53
CA SER A 316 15.87 4.93 -10.40
C SER A 316 15.67 4.57 -8.94
N ILE A 317 14.63 3.78 -8.64
CA ILE A 317 14.29 3.32 -7.30
C ILE A 317 14.19 1.80 -7.38
N THR A 318 15.10 1.09 -6.73
CA THR A 318 15.09 -0.37 -6.60
C THR A 318 14.58 -0.74 -5.22
N THR A 319 13.59 -1.63 -5.13
CA THR A 319 13.00 -2.12 -3.88
C THR A 319 13.08 -3.65 -3.81
N ASP A 320 13.72 -4.16 -2.77
CA ASP A 320 13.70 -5.57 -2.40
C ASP A 320 12.89 -5.72 -1.11
N ALA A 321 11.79 -6.47 -1.15
CA ALA A 321 10.92 -6.69 -0.01
C ALA A 321 10.81 -8.17 0.35
N GLN A 322 10.80 -8.46 1.65
CA GLN A 322 10.61 -9.79 2.22
C GLN A 322 9.68 -9.70 3.43
N PHE A 323 8.78 -10.68 3.55
CA PHE A 323 7.75 -10.74 4.58
C PHE A 323 7.76 -12.12 5.23
N GLU A 324 7.74 -12.12 6.57
CA GLU A 324 7.55 -13.31 7.38
C GLU A 324 6.18 -13.23 8.03
N TYR A 325 5.49 -14.37 8.07
CA TYR A 325 4.12 -14.48 8.55
C TYR A 325 4.02 -15.42 9.75
N LEU A 326 3.16 -15.05 10.69
CA LEU A 326 2.69 -15.89 11.78
C LEU A 326 1.48 -16.68 11.30
N ASP A 327 1.65 -18.00 11.18
CA ASP A 327 0.58 -18.93 10.82
C ASP A 327 -0.59 -18.80 11.81
N ILE A 328 -1.76 -18.42 11.30
CA ILE A 328 -2.99 -18.38 12.07
C ILE A 328 -3.83 -19.62 11.73
N PRO A 329 -4.02 -20.53 12.70
CA PRO A 329 -4.89 -21.67 12.49
C PRO A 329 -6.32 -21.22 12.17
N ASP A 330 -6.98 -21.94 11.28
CA ASP A 330 -8.40 -21.71 11.00
C ASP A 330 -9.22 -21.79 12.29
N MET A 331 -9.80 -20.64 12.66
CA MET A 331 -10.62 -20.51 13.86
C MET A 331 -12.08 -20.89 13.62
N PHE A 332 -12.44 -21.21 12.37
CA PHE A 332 -13.81 -21.45 11.94
C PHE A 332 -14.07 -22.94 11.64
N GLY A 333 -15.35 -23.31 11.58
CA GLY A 333 -15.76 -24.67 11.24
C GLY A 333 -15.47 -25.02 9.78
N ARG A 334 -15.53 -26.31 9.45
CA ARG A 334 -15.30 -26.86 8.09
C ARG A 334 -16.25 -26.32 7.00
N ASP A 335 -17.28 -25.57 7.40
CA ASP A 335 -18.20 -24.89 6.51
C ASP A 335 -17.70 -23.52 6.03
N VAL A 336 -16.57 -23.04 6.57
CA VAL A 336 -15.80 -21.87 6.13
C VAL A 336 -14.62 -22.35 5.27
N GLU A 337 -14.09 -21.50 4.37
CA GLU A 337 -12.90 -21.84 3.56
C GLU A 337 -11.72 -22.05 4.50
N GLU A 338 -11.00 -23.17 4.29
CA GLU A 338 -9.64 -23.26 4.82
C GLU A 338 -8.91 -22.04 4.20
N ASP A 339 -8.21 -21.25 5.02
CA ASP A 339 -7.53 -19.99 4.63
C ASP A 339 -8.40 -18.72 4.63
N THR A 340 -9.63 -18.77 5.17
CA THR A 340 -10.44 -17.53 5.35
C THR A 340 -9.78 -16.54 6.32
N VAL A 341 -8.93 -17.03 7.22
CA VAL A 341 -8.13 -16.18 8.11
C VAL A 341 -6.72 -16.08 7.56
N PRO A 342 -6.31 -14.91 7.01
CA PRO A 342 -4.95 -14.74 6.52
C PRO A 342 -3.96 -14.86 7.69
N ASP A 343 -2.72 -15.19 7.39
CA ASP A 343 -1.65 -15.10 8.38
C ASP A 343 -1.37 -13.64 8.75
N ARG A 344 -0.79 -13.45 9.94
CA ARG A 344 -0.39 -12.11 10.40
C ARG A 344 1.03 -11.82 9.98
N ILE A 345 1.30 -10.60 9.54
CA ILE A 345 2.67 -10.21 9.24
C ILE A 345 3.48 -10.17 10.55
N LEU A 346 4.47 -11.05 10.67
CA LEU A 346 5.35 -11.12 11.84
C LEU A 346 6.54 -10.17 11.70
N SER A 347 7.10 -10.09 10.49
CA SER A 347 8.23 -9.22 10.17
C SER A 347 8.22 -8.80 8.71
N SER A 348 8.70 -7.59 8.43
CA SER A 348 8.94 -7.10 7.08
C SER A 348 10.35 -6.54 6.98
N THR A 349 11.13 -6.99 5.99
CA THR A 349 12.41 -6.39 5.64
C THR A 349 12.33 -5.78 4.25
N VAL A 350 12.55 -4.48 4.16
CA VAL A 350 12.49 -3.73 2.89
C VAL A 350 13.78 -2.95 2.69
N THR A 351 14.45 -3.22 1.57
CA THR A 351 15.61 -2.46 1.11
C THR A 351 15.21 -1.60 -0.07
N VAL A 352 15.38 -0.29 0.05
CA VAL A 352 15.14 0.67 -1.03
C VAL A 352 16.46 1.30 -1.40
N THR A 353 16.78 1.31 -2.70
CA THR A 353 17.92 2.05 -3.27
C THR A 353 17.40 3.08 -4.25
N THR A 354 17.71 4.35 -4.01
CA THR A 354 17.41 5.47 -4.92
C THR A 354 18.69 5.95 -5.57
N GLU A 355 18.71 6.05 -6.90
CA GLU A 355 19.84 6.54 -7.68
C GLU A 355 19.43 7.72 -8.55
N HIS A 356 20.19 8.81 -8.45
CA HIS A 356 19.99 10.02 -9.24
C HIS A 356 21.09 10.17 -10.31
N LEU A 357 20.74 10.78 -11.44
CA LEU A 357 21.70 11.08 -12.51
C LEU A 357 22.86 12.00 -12.09
N ASN A 358 22.65 12.82 -11.05
CA ASN A 358 23.69 13.70 -10.51
C ASN A 358 24.76 12.95 -9.69
N GLY A 359 24.64 11.62 -9.56
CA GLY A 359 25.56 10.76 -8.83
C GLY A 359 25.23 10.61 -7.34
N ALA A 360 24.14 11.23 -6.86
CA ALA A 360 23.59 10.93 -5.55
C ALA A 360 22.95 9.54 -5.56
N PHE A 361 23.10 8.83 -4.46
CA PHE A 361 22.36 7.60 -4.22
C PHE A 361 22.11 7.41 -2.73
N ASP A 362 21.07 6.67 -2.40
CA ASP A 362 20.73 6.30 -1.03
C ASP A 362 20.23 4.86 -1.02
N THR A 363 20.75 4.03 -0.13
CA THR A 363 20.24 2.69 0.14
C THR A 363 19.85 2.60 1.60
N LYS A 364 18.57 2.30 1.88
CA LYS A 364 18.03 2.09 3.22
C LYS A 364 17.41 0.70 3.31
N THR A 365 17.86 -0.10 4.28
CA THR A 365 17.22 -1.35 4.68
C THR A 365 16.49 -1.13 6.00
N THR A 366 15.19 -1.41 6.04
CA THR A 366 14.35 -1.32 7.24
C THR A 366 13.78 -2.69 7.55
N THR A 367 13.96 -3.17 8.78
CA THR A 367 13.31 -4.38 9.30
C THR A 367 12.34 -3.98 10.39
N THR A 368 11.06 -4.27 10.20
CA THR A 368 9.98 -4.05 11.18
C THR A 368 9.50 -5.38 11.70
N THR A 369 9.39 -5.53 13.02
CA THR A 369 8.84 -6.71 13.71
C THR A 369 7.57 -6.32 14.45
N TYR A 370 6.56 -7.18 14.37
CA TYR A 370 5.24 -6.99 14.96
C TYR A 370 5.01 -7.98 16.11
N GLU A 371 4.39 -7.51 17.18
CA GLU A 371 4.14 -8.30 18.39
C GLU A 371 2.63 -8.53 18.56
N TYR A 372 2.25 -9.78 18.79
CA TYR A 372 0.87 -10.22 18.96
C TYR A 372 0.66 -10.85 20.34
N ASP A 373 -0.53 -10.68 20.91
CA ASP A 373 -0.93 -11.34 22.15
C ASP A 373 -1.38 -12.80 21.93
N ASP A 374 -1.79 -13.48 23.01
CA ASP A 374 -2.30 -14.86 22.96
C ASP A 374 -3.61 -15.00 22.13
N ASN A 375 -4.29 -13.90 21.82
CA ASN A 375 -5.48 -13.85 20.98
C ASN A 375 -5.15 -13.49 19.51
N ASN A 376 -3.87 -13.33 19.18
CA ASN A 376 -3.36 -12.84 17.89
C ASN A 376 -3.80 -11.40 17.57
N GLU A 377 -4.02 -10.56 18.59
CA GLU A 377 -4.23 -9.13 18.44
C GLU A 377 -2.89 -8.39 18.45
N LEU A 378 -2.71 -7.43 17.55
CA LEU A 378 -1.49 -6.62 17.45
C LEU A 378 -1.35 -5.76 18.72
N THR A 379 -0.21 -5.89 19.42
CA THR A 379 0.06 -5.19 20.69
C THR A 379 1.27 -4.28 20.65
N GLY A 380 2.18 -4.48 19.70
CA GLY A 380 3.37 -3.66 19.55
C GLY A 380 4.03 -3.83 18.19
N ALA A 381 4.93 -2.91 17.87
CA ALA A 381 5.86 -3.07 16.77
C ALA A 381 7.15 -2.29 17.06
N HIS A 382 8.24 -2.73 16.43
CA HIS A 382 9.54 -2.08 16.49
C HIS A 382 10.22 -2.21 15.13
N ALA A 383 10.99 -1.20 14.72
CA ALA A 383 11.80 -1.30 13.52
C ALA A 383 13.21 -0.80 13.73
N GLU A 384 14.14 -1.39 13.01
CA GLU A 384 15.51 -0.95 12.88
C GLU A 384 15.79 -0.66 11.41
N SER A 385 16.59 0.37 11.13
CA SER A 385 17.05 0.68 9.79
C SER A 385 18.56 0.83 9.75
N THR A 386 19.16 0.43 8.64
CA THR A 386 20.54 0.82 8.28
C THR A 386 20.53 1.48 6.92
N PHE A 387 21.32 2.52 6.74
CA PHE A 387 21.39 3.22 5.47
C PHE A 387 22.81 3.63 5.12
N PHE A 388 23.06 3.77 3.82
CA PHE A 388 24.29 4.33 3.27
C PHE A 388 24.00 5.02 1.95
N GLY A 389 24.73 6.08 1.65
CA GLY A 389 24.50 6.85 0.45
C GLY A 389 25.62 7.82 0.14
N LYS A 390 25.35 8.65 -0.86
CA LYS A 390 26.22 9.73 -1.28
C LYS A 390 25.37 10.93 -1.68
N GLU A 391 25.73 12.10 -1.17
CA GLU A 391 25.10 13.35 -1.53
C GLU A 391 25.37 13.71 -3.01
N SER A 392 24.52 14.59 -3.54
CA SER A 392 24.69 15.13 -4.89
C SER A 392 26.04 15.80 -5.09
N ARG A 393 26.53 15.68 -6.33
CA ARG A 393 27.61 16.56 -6.79
C ARG A 393 27.15 18.01 -6.73
N TRP A 394 28.05 18.89 -6.34
CA TRP A 394 27.79 20.33 -6.21
C TRP A 394 28.91 21.14 -6.84
N TYR A 395 28.59 22.35 -7.29
CA TYR A 395 29.59 23.27 -7.83
C TYR A 395 30.13 24.16 -6.71
N GLU A 396 31.43 24.08 -6.48
CA GLU A 396 32.18 25.06 -5.71
C GLU A 396 32.50 26.24 -6.63
N TYR A 397 32.12 27.45 -6.22
CA TYR A 397 32.42 28.68 -6.95
C TYR A 397 33.52 29.43 -6.20
N THR A 398 34.62 29.74 -6.88
CA THR A 398 35.74 30.50 -6.31
C THR A 398 36.13 31.66 -7.22
N ASP A 399 36.72 32.71 -6.66
CA ASP A 399 37.42 33.71 -7.47
C ASP A 399 38.88 33.28 -7.75
N ALA A 400 39.60 34.06 -8.57
CA ALA A 400 41.00 33.78 -8.90
C ALA A 400 41.95 33.80 -7.68
N GLN A 401 41.50 34.36 -6.56
CA GLN A 401 42.24 34.43 -5.30
C GLN A 401 41.88 33.26 -4.36
N GLY A 402 40.91 32.43 -4.72
CA GLY A 402 40.48 31.25 -3.97
C GLY A 402 39.42 31.55 -2.90
N HIS A 403 38.75 32.70 -2.93
CA HIS A 403 37.64 32.96 -2.03
C HIS A 403 36.39 32.20 -2.48
N ASN A 404 35.73 31.49 -1.56
CA ASN A 404 34.46 30.81 -1.84
C ASN A 404 33.33 31.83 -2.07
N LEU A 405 32.58 31.63 -3.15
CA LEU A 405 31.52 32.52 -3.61
C LEU A 405 30.15 31.89 -3.38
N THR A 406 29.21 32.69 -2.89
CA THR A 406 27.78 32.37 -2.86
C THR A 406 27.16 32.77 -4.19
N ARG A 407 26.41 31.85 -4.81
CA ARG A 407 25.65 32.09 -6.03
C ARG A 407 24.20 32.41 -5.68
N ILE A 408 23.69 33.56 -6.14
CA ILE A 408 22.26 33.86 -6.16
C ILE A 408 21.77 33.66 -7.60
N GLY A 409 20.93 32.64 -7.77
CA GLY A 409 20.29 32.36 -9.05
C GLY A 409 19.26 33.43 -9.42
N SER A 410 19.34 33.97 -10.64
CA SER A 410 18.34 34.90 -11.16
C SER A 410 17.33 34.19 -12.07
N LYS A 411 16.03 34.38 -11.81
CA LYS A 411 14.97 33.92 -12.73
C LYS A 411 15.01 34.62 -14.09
N THR A 412 15.76 35.72 -14.23
CA THR A 412 15.84 36.55 -15.44
C THR A 412 17.18 36.51 -16.16
N GLY A 413 18.08 35.60 -15.77
CA GLY A 413 19.17 35.15 -16.65
C GLY A 413 20.60 35.59 -16.34
N GLU A 414 20.86 36.27 -15.21
CA GLU A 414 22.24 36.53 -14.77
C GLU A 414 22.41 36.20 -13.29
N ASP A 415 23.18 35.14 -13.03
CA ASP A 415 23.55 34.76 -11.67
C ASP A 415 24.52 35.77 -11.07
N THR A 416 24.30 36.12 -9.80
CA THR A 416 25.22 36.97 -9.05
C THR A 416 26.08 36.10 -8.14
N TYR A 417 27.39 36.30 -8.18
CA TYR A 417 28.35 35.63 -7.30
C TYR A 417 28.93 36.63 -6.34
N PHE A 418 28.99 36.31 -5.05
CA PHE A 418 29.56 37.22 -4.07
C PHE A 418 30.21 36.49 -2.90
N TYR A 419 31.08 37.19 -2.18
CA TYR A 419 31.54 36.79 -0.86
C TYR A 419 31.52 38.00 0.07
N ILE A 420 31.52 37.75 1.37
CA ILE A 420 31.63 38.82 2.38
C ILE A 420 33.10 38.95 2.75
N ASN A 421 33.72 40.09 2.43
CA ASN A 421 35.07 40.41 2.90
C ASN A 421 35.00 40.63 4.42
N ARG A 422 35.61 39.72 5.18
CA ARG A 422 35.50 39.68 6.64
C ARG A 422 36.26 40.79 7.36
N GLU A 423 37.26 41.40 6.73
CA GLU A 423 38.01 42.51 7.33
C GLU A 423 37.23 43.83 7.26
N THR A 424 36.39 43.96 6.24
CA THR A 424 35.62 45.19 5.98
C THR A 424 34.12 45.02 6.19
N SER A 425 33.65 43.79 6.40
CA SER A 425 32.24 43.39 6.41
C SER A 425 31.47 43.83 5.14
N GLN A 426 32.17 43.95 4.01
CA GLN A 426 31.57 44.36 2.74
C GLN A 426 31.26 43.16 1.86
N ILE A 427 30.08 43.19 1.23
CA ILE A 427 29.73 42.26 0.16
C ILE A 427 30.55 42.63 -1.08
N ILE A 428 31.37 41.69 -1.55
CA ILE A 428 32.14 41.81 -2.79
C ILE A 428 31.46 40.95 -3.84
N ILE A 429 30.94 41.60 -4.88
CA ILE A 429 30.35 40.93 -6.04
C ILE A 429 31.48 40.59 -7.01
N VAL A 430 31.53 39.34 -7.45
CA VAL A 430 32.50 38.81 -8.41
C VAL A 430 31.82 38.67 -9.76
N ALA A 431 32.47 39.17 -10.82
CA ALA A 431 31.93 39.08 -12.17
C ALA A 431 31.90 37.62 -12.63
N ALA A 432 30.86 37.20 -13.34
CA ALA A 432 30.64 35.79 -13.69
C ALA A 432 31.82 35.19 -14.48
N GLU A 433 32.51 35.98 -15.31
CA GLU A 433 33.70 35.59 -16.05
C GLU A 433 34.95 35.36 -15.19
N GLU A 434 34.95 35.84 -13.95
CA GLU A 434 36.03 35.67 -12.96
C GLU A 434 35.77 34.49 -12.01
N VAL A 435 34.60 33.83 -12.14
CA VAL A 435 34.21 32.70 -11.32
C VAL A 435 34.80 31.40 -11.86
N ILE A 436 35.60 30.75 -11.04
CA ILE A 436 36.07 29.39 -11.25
C ILE A 436 35.03 28.45 -10.62
N SER A 437 34.35 27.67 -11.46
CA SER A 437 33.43 26.61 -11.01
C SER A 437 34.14 25.25 -11.02
N THR A 438 34.11 24.57 -9.87
CA THR A 438 34.67 23.24 -9.71
C THR A 438 33.58 22.29 -9.27
N LEU A 439 33.32 21.23 -10.04
CA LEU A 439 32.39 20.19 -9.63
C LEU A 439 33.05 19.33 -8.53
N LYS A 440 32.42 19.27 -7.36
CA LYS A 440 32.81 18.42 -6.23
C LYS A 440 31.87 17.23 -6.13
N ASP A 441 32.41 16.12 -5.65
CA ASP A 441 31.60 15.00 -5.20
C ASP A 441 30.92 15.35 -3.87
N GLY A 442 29.67 14.92 -3.70
CA GLY A 442 29.00 14.98 -2.41
C GLY A 442 29.62 14.01 -1.40
N ALA A 443 29.36 14.24 -0.12
CA ALA A 443 29.87 13.38 0.95
C ALA A 443 29.20 12.00 0.90
N GLU A 444 29.97 10.96 1.20
CA GLU A 444 29.41 9.64 1.48
C GLU A 444 28.86 9.64 2.91
N TYR A 445 27.72 9.01 3.14
CA TYR A 445 27.15 8.89 4.47
C TYR A 445 26.68 7.48 4.76
N SER A 446 26.58 7.16 6.05
CA SER A 446 26.01 5.90 6.53
C SER A 446 25.48 6.07 7.94
N GLY A 447 24.49 5.27 8.31
CA GLY A 447 23.86 5.39 9.61
C GLY A 447 22.89 4.26 9.93
N TYR A 448 22.21 4.43 11.06
CA TYR A 448 21.15 3.54 11.49
C TYR A 448 20.04 4.33 12.20
N SER A 449 18.84 3.74 12.24
CA SER A 449 17.68 4.28 12.94
C SER A 449 17.03 3.21 13.80
N ASN A 450 16.57 3.57 14.99
CA ASN A 450 15.73 2.75 15.86
C ASN A 450 14.36 3.40 16.00
N ILE A 451 13.31 2.68 15.65
CA ILE A 451 11.95 3.20 15.50
C ILE A 451 11.01 2.42 16.43
N GLN A 452 10.29 3.13 17.29
CA GLN A 452 9.28 2.57 18.19
C GLN A 452 7.89 2.93 17.70
N TYR A 453 6.95 1.99 17.88
CA TYR A 453 5.57 2.16 17.47
C TYR A 453 4.63 2.02 18.67
N GLU A 454 3.50 2.72 18.61
CA GLU A 454 2.32 2.38 19.39
C GLU A 454 1.25 1.78 18.48
N ILE A 455 0.33 1.02 19.06
CA ILE A 455 -0.83 0.51 18.34
C ILE A 455 -2.00 1.46 18.58
N LEU A 456 -2.30 2.27 17.57
CA LEU A 456 -3.41 3.21 17.59
C LEU A 456 -4.50 2.73 16.65
N GLY A 457 -5.62 2.32 17.24
CA GLY A 457 -6.77 1.84 16.47
C GLY A 457 -6.40 0.65 15.57
N GLY A 458 -5.65 -0.33 16.08
CA GLY A 458 -5.25 -1.54 15.36
C GLY A 458 -4.08 -1.36 14.37
N THR A 459 -3.55 -0.14 14.23
CA THR A 459 -2.45 0.17 13.31
C THR A 459 -1.20 0.56 14.08
N ALA A 460 -0.03 0.08 13.64
CA ALA A 460 1.26 0.52 14.15
C ALA A 460 1.56 1.96 13.68
N MET A 461 1.66 2.90 14.61
CA MET A 461 2.01 4.30 14.39
C MET A 461 3.38 4.58 15.01
N VAL A 462 4.28 5.25 14.29
CA VAL A 462 5.58 5.64 14.85
C VAL A 462 5.36 6.59 16.03
N THR A 463 6.04 6.35 17.14
CA THR A 463 6.03 7.21 18.34
C THR A 463 7.37 7.84 18.60
N GLN A 464 8.45 7.15 18.23
CA GLN A 464 9.79 7.65 18.38
C GLN A 464 10.70 7.10 17.29
N GLU A 465 11.59 7.93 16.77
CA GLU A 465 12.69 7.52 15.90
C GLU A 465 13.99 8.15 16.38
N ASN A 466 15.02 7.34 16.56
CA ASN A 466 16.37 7.80 16.87
C ASN A 466 17.31 7.39 15.75
N THR A 467 17.92 8.36 15.09
CA THR A 467 18.78 8.18 13.92
C THR A 467 20.19 8.70 14.21
N HIS A 468 21.19 7.90 13.82
CA HIS A 468 22.60 8.26 13.88
C HIS A 468 23.19 8.22 12.47
N THR A 469 23.69 9.35 11.98
CA THR A 469 24.27 9.48 10.65
C THR A 469 25.72 9.96 10.73
N VAL A 470 26.60 9.29 10.00
CA VAL A 470 28.00 9.66 9.84
C VAL A 470 28.27 10.03 8.40
N TYR A 471 28.77 11.24 8.18
CA TYR A 471 29.22 11.75 6.88
C TYR A 471 30.75 11.68 6.80
N SER A 472 31.24 11.26 5.64
CA SER A 472 32.65 11.14 5.35
C SER A 472 33.01 11.87 4.06
N ALA A 473 34.10 12.62 4.12
CA ALA A 473 34.69 13.27 2.96
C ALA A 473 35.61 12.29 2.21
N LEU A 474 36.07 12.70 1.02
CA LEU A 474 37.11 12.02 0.24
C LEU A 474 38.27 11.58 1.17
N HIS A 475 38.59 10.28 1.15
CA HIS A 475 39.54 9.55 2.03
C HIS A 475 39.00 9.02 3.37
N LYS A 476 37.68 8.85 3.54
CA LYS A 476 37.04 8.22 4.72
C LYS A 476 37.28 8.97 6.04
N VAL A 477 37.50 10.27 5.97
CA VAL A 477 37.61 11.12 7.16
C VAL A 477 36.20 11.57 7.53
N ILE A 478 35.80 11.34 8.79
CA ILE A 478 34.49 11.76 9.29
C ILE A 478 34.45 13.28 9.35
N SER A 479 33.60 13.89 8.53
CA SER A 479 33.43 15.35 8.46
C SER A 479 32.30 15.83 9.37
N ARG A 480 31.24 15.04 9.49
CA ARG A 480 30.02 15.41 10.21
C ARG A 480 29.34 14.18 10.80
N VAL A 481 28.80 14.32 12.00
CA VAL A 481 27.94 13.33 12.65
C VAL A 481 26.65 14.03 13.04
N GLU A 482 25.52 13.43 12.72
CA GLU A 482 24.19 13.93 13.05
C GLU A 482 23.45 12.87 13.88
N ASP A 483 23.04 13.25 15.08
CA ASP A 483 22.21 12.45 15.98
C ASP A 483 20.83 13.12 16.05
N THR A 484 19.79 12.46 15.52
CA THR A 484 18.43 13.00 15.48
C THR A 484 17.48 12.11 16.28
N SER A 485 16.68 12.70 17.16
CA SER A 485 15.58 12.06 17.88
C SER A 485 14.28 12.77 17.52
N ILE A 486 13.31 12.02 17.04
CA ILE A 486 11.96 12.51 16.72
C ILE A 486 10.97 11.80 17.63
N VAL A 487 10.08 12.56 18.25
CA VAL A 487 8.97 12.04 19.06
C VAL A 487 7.66 12.52 18.46
N TYR A 488 6.73 11.60 18.26
CA TYR A 488 5.43 11.84 17.65
C TYR A 488 4.33 11.78 18.71
N SER A 489 3.36 12.67 18.60
CA SER A 489 2.11 12.58 19.34
C SER A 489 1.01 12.12 18.40
N ASN A 490 0.57 10.86 18.49
CA ASN A 490 -0.51 10.36 17.65
C ASN A 490 -1.89 10.50 18.34
N GLY A 491 -2.95 10.45 17.54
CA GLY A 491 -4.32 10.44 18.04
C GLY A 491 -5.34 10.07 16.98
N LEU A 492 -6.58 9.86 17.40
CA LEU A 492 -7.70 9.59 16.50
C LEU A 492 -8.46 10.87 16.22
N ILE A 493 -8.58 11.22 14.93
CA ILE A 493 -9.48 12.29 14.46
C ILE A 493 -10.53 11.64 13.58
N ASN A 494 -11.80 11.73 13.98
CA ASN A 494 -12.90 11.02 13.31
C ASN A 494 -12.59 9.52 13.08
N ASN A 495 -12.05 8.86 14.11
CA ASN A 495 -11.60 7.46 14.09
C ASN A 495 -10.54 7.14 13.00
N VAL A 496 -9.82 8.13 12.49
CA VAL A 496 -8.65 7.98 11.63
C VAL A 496 -7.40 8.16 12.49
N PRO A 497 -6.44 7.20 12.49
CA PRO A 497 -5.13 7.39 13.11
C PRO A 497 -4.35 8.52 12.41
N CYS A 498 -3.92 9.51 13.19
CA CYS A 498 -3.27 10.73 12.72
C CYS A 498 -2.05 11.07 13.59
N VAL A 499 -1.05 11.73 12.99
CA VAL A 499 0.06 12.37 13.71
C VAL A 499 -0.37 13.78 14.08
N LEU A 500 -0.57 14.08 15.36
CA LEU A 500 -1.07 15.39 15.80
C LEU A 500 0.05 16.43 15.87
N SER A 501 1.23 15.99 16.25
CA SER A 501 2.43 16.81 16.30
C SER A 501 3.68 15.96 16.35
N SER A 502 4.81 16.62 16.13
CA SER A 502 6.13 16.04 16.30
C SER A 502 7.09 17.00 16.99
N GLN A 503 8.08 16.42 17.65
CA GLN A 503 9.20 17.12 18.23
C GLN A 503 10.50 16.45 17.77
N GLU A 504 11.29 17.17 17.00
CA GLU A 504 12.60 16.77 16.54
C GLU A 504 13.68 17.49 17.35
N HIS A 505 14.68 16.72 17.76
CA HIS A 505 15.92 17.19 18.33
C HIS A 505 17.09 16.64 17.50
N THR A 506 17.93 17.53 16.98
CA THR A 506 19.09 17.16 16.16
C THR A 506 20.36 17.77 16.72
N GLU A 507 21.34 16.94 17.06
CA GLU A 507 22.71 17.33 17.39
C GLU A 507 23.63 17.10 16.19
N ILE A 508 24.39 18.11 15.81
CA ILE A 508 25.36 18.08 14.71
C ILE A 508 26.74 18.36 15.27
N ASN A 509 27.66 17.43 15.02
CA ASN A 509 29.05 17.52 15.39
C ASN A 509 29.94 17.47 14.14
N GLN A 510 31.12 18.11 14.18
CA GLN A 510 32.11 18.09 13.10
C GLN A 510 33.46 17.55 13.61
N PRO A 511 33.60 16.20 13.74
CA PRO A 511 34.75 15.59 14.42
C PRO A 511 36.13 15.96 13.85
N LEU A 512 36.19 16.34 12.57
CA LEU A 512 37.44 16.74 11.92
C LEU A 512 38.03 18.02 12.52
N VAL A 513 37.17 18.98 12.85
CA VAL A 513 37.57 20.31 13.35
C VAL A 513 37.20 20.50 14.83
N ASP A 514 36.40 19.60 15.39
CA ASP A 514 36.03 19.54 16.80
C ASP A 514 36.04 18.08 17.32
N PRO A 515 37.23 17.49 17.53
CA PRO A 515 37.34 16.11 18.00
C PRO A 515 36.88 15.92 19.46
N LEU A 516 36.76 17.01 20.23
CA LEU A 516 36.36 16.99 21.63
C LEU A 516 34.85 17.21 21.85
N ARG A 517 34.08 17.49 20.78
CA ARG A 517 32.65 17.81 20.83
C ARG A 517 32.35 19.07 21.67
N GLU A 518 33.23 20.06 21.63
CA GLU A 518 33.05 21.33 22.35
C GLU A 518 32.09 22.29 21.64
N PHE A 519 31.85 22.10 20.33
CA PHE A 519 31.15 23.01 19.43
C PHE A 519 29.98 22.33 18.70
N ILE A 520 29.15 21.60 19.44
CA ILE A 520 27.94 20.96 18.91
C ILE A 520 26.93 22.03 18.47
N THR A 521 26.32 21.83 17.31
CA THR A 521 25.12 22.55 16.90
C THR A 521 23.90 21.73 17.27
N VAL A 522 22.95 22.34 17.98
CA VAL A 522 21.68 21.73 18.37
C VAL A 522 20.55 22.44 17.64
N ARG A 523 19.58 21.68 17.13
CA ARG A 523 18.34 22.17 16.54
C ARG A 523 17.16 21.43 17.16
N ASP A 524 16.19 22.17 17.64
CA ASP A 524 14.93 21.68 18.15
C ASP A 524 13.82 22.23 17.26
N ILE A 525 13.01 21.37 16.64
CA ILE A 525 11.87 21.75 15.80
C ILE A 525 10.63 21.06 16.32
N TYR A 526 9.54 21.81 16.45
CA TYR A 526 8.23 21.31 16.80
C TYR A 526 7.26 21.59 15.65
N THR A 527 6.59 20.55 15.16
CA THR A 527 5.59 20.65 14.10
C THR A 527 4.21 20.30 14.65
N THR A 528 3.20 21.10 14.33
CA THR A 528 1.79 20.82 14.62
C THR A 528 1.01 20.60 13.34
N TYR A 529 0.18 19.56 13.33
CA TYR A 529 -0.66 19.20 12.20
C TYR A 529 -2.12 19.58 12.45
N PHE A 530 -2.74 20.20 11.46
CA PHE A 530 -4.13 20.64 11.54
C PHE A 530 -4.99 19.81 10.61
N TYR A 531 -6.14 19.38 11.12
CA TYR A 531 -7.05 18.49 10.42
C TYR A 531 -8.45 19.10 10.33
N ASP A 532 -9.18 18.73 9.28
CA ASP A 532 -10.60 19.00 9.19
C ASP A 532 -11.45 18.05 10.06
N GLU A 533 -12.77 18.23 10.04
CA GLU A 533 -13.70 17.38 10.80
C GLU A 533 -13.72 15.91 10.35
N ASN A 534 -13.20 15.62 9.15
CA ASN A 534 -13.16 14.30 8.55
C ASN A 534 -11.84 13.57 8.82
N GLY A 535 -10.84 14.25 9.39
CA GLY A 535 -9.51 13.69 9.65
C GLY A 535 -8.53 13.86 8.48
N HIS A 536 -8.82 14.76 7.54
CA HIS A 536 -7.89 15.13 6.47
C HIS A 536 -6.98 16.26 6.93
N VAL A 537 -5.68 16.13 6.70
CA VAL A 537 -4.73 17.21 7.01
C VAL A 537 -5.01 18.39 6.07
N ILE A 538 -5.08 19.60 6.64
CA ILE A 538 -5.36 20.84 5.92
C ILE A 538 -4.25 21.87 6.07
N ASP A 539 -3.42 21.74 7.10
CA ASP A 539 -2.31 22.65 7.35
C ASP A 539 -1.26 21.99 8.26
N ALA A 540 -0.06 22.57 8.29
CA ALA A 540 0.96 22.26 9.29
C ALA A 540 1.81 23.49 9.56
N GLU A 541 2.21 23.67 10.82
CA GLU A 541 3.06 24.79 11.25
C GLU A 541 4.27 24.23 12.00
N GLY A 542 5.47 24.73 11.69
CA GLY A 542 6.70 24.34 12.37
C GLY A 542 7.46 25.53 12.92
N GLU A 543 7.85 25.44 14.18
CA GLU A 543 8.70 26.42 14.85
C GLU A 543 9.80 25.73 15.65
N GLY A 544 10.91 26.41 15.87
CA GLY A 544 12.04 25.80 16.53
C GLY A 544 13.08 26.79 17.04
N THR A 545 14.07 26.23 17.71
CA THR A 545 15.25 26.96 18.17
C THR A 545 16.50 26.21 17.79
N GLY A 546 17.58 26.93 17.54
CA GLY A 546 18.90 26.35 17.39
C GLY A 546 19.92 27.01 18.30
N SER A 547 21.03 26.33 18.51
CA SER A 547 22.23 26.90 19.11
C SER A 547 23.45 26.22 18.54
N GLY A 548 24.58 26.91 18.48
CA GLY A 548 25.80 26.31 17.96
C GLY A 548 26.91 27.33 17.82
N TYR A 549 27.89 26.99 16.99
CA TYR A 549 29.05 27.83 16.73
C TYR A 549 29.29 27.96 15.23
N GLU A 550 29.84 29.09 14.80
CA GLU A 550 30.29 29.28 13.42
C GLU A 550 31.77 28.93 13.29
N TYR A 551 32.10 28.00 12.39
CA TYR A 551 33.47 27.64 12.04
C TYR A 551 33.97 28.49 10.88
N THR A 552 35.24 28.89 10.96
CA THR A 552 35.95 29.55 9.86
C THR A 552 37.33 28.95 9.65
N ASP A 553 37.79 28.90 8.40
CA ASP A 553 39.13 28.40 8.06
C ASP A 553 40.27 29.24 8.67
N LYS A 554 40.02 30.54 8.92
CA LYS A 554 41.04 31.47 9.40
C LYS A 554 41.21 31.42 10.92
N ASP A 555 40.11 31.45 11.66
CA ASP A 555 40.15 31.64 13.11
C ASP A 555 39.49 30.48 13.89
N GLY A 556 39.06 29.41 13.22
CA GLY A 556 38.44 28.24 13.85
C GLY A 556 36.99 28.51 14.27
N TRP A 557 36.56 27.92 15.38
CA TRP A 557 35.24 28.15 16.00
C TRP A 557 35.24 29.45 16.78
N ILE A 558 34.47 30.46 16.35
CA ILE A 558 34.60 31.82 16.91
C ILE A 558 33.31 32.33 17.53
N TYR A 559 32.17 32.16 16.85
CA TYR A 559 30.94 32.87 17.21
C TYR A 559 29.87 31.90 17.69
N PRO A 560 29.63 31.80 19.01
CA PRO A 560 28.44 31.13 19.50
C PRO A 560 27.21 31.88 19.01
N TYR A 561 26.19 31.15 18.60
CA TYR A 561 24.91 31.71 18.21
C TYR A 561 23.76 30.95 18.86
N THR A 562 22.65 31.66 18.99
CA THR A 562 21.32 31.07 19.17
C THR A 562 20.50 31.41 17.94
N SER A 563 19.53 30.59 17.57
CA SER A 563 18.67 30.85 16.43
C SER A 563 17.20 30.56 16.70
N ILE A 564 16.36 31.25 15.95
CA ILE A 564 14.93 30.94 15.83
C ILE A 564 14.75 30.29 14.45
N ILE A 565 14.06 29.16 14.43
CA ILE A 565 13.76 28.40 13.22
C ILE A 565 12.27 28.51 12.94
N SER A 566 11.91 28.87 11.70
CA SER A 566 10.55 28.83 11.19
C SER A 566 10.51 27.85 10.03
N VAL A 567 9.51 26.98 10.00
CA VAL A 567 9.32 26.00 8.93
C VAL A 567 7.94 26.22 8.31
N ASP A 568 7.95 26.49 7.01
CA ASP A 568 6.73 26.63 6.24
C ASP A 568 6.39 25.29 5.59
N TYR A 569 5.11 24.94 5.64
CA TYR A 569 4.56 23.75 5.02
C TYR A 569 3.45 24.13 4.03
N GLU A 570 3.28 23.30 3.00
CA GLU A 570 2.09 23.30 2.16
C GLU A 570 1.47 21.91 2.18
N VAL A 571 0.14 21.85 2.26
CA VAL A 571 -0.60 20.60 2.08
C VAL A 571 -0.97 20.43 0.61
N ILE A 572 -0.29 19.49 -0.06
CA ILE A 572 -0.56 19.17 -1.46
C ILE A 572 -1.07 17.73 -1.51
N TRP A 573 -2.29 17.55 -2.03
CA TRP A 573 -2.95 16.24 -2.13
C TRP A 573 -2.99 15.47 -0.80
N GLY A 574 -3.29 16.16 0.31
CA GLY A 574 -3.34 15.55 1.64
C GLY A 574 -2.00 15.09 2.20
N LYS A 575 -0.87 15.51 1.59
CA LYS A 575 0.49 15.33 2.11
C LYS A 575 1.03 16.67 2.59
N VAL A 576 1.64 16.68 3.76
CA VAL A 576 2.34 17.85 4.30
C VAL A 576 3.73 17.88 3.69
N LEU A 577 4.02 18.94 2.93
CA LEU A 577 5.30 19.14 2.28
C LEU A 577 5.96 20.37 2.87
N LYS A 578 7.15 20.19 3.43
CA LYS A 578 7.98 21.30 3.84
C LYS A 578 8.42 22.10 2.61
N THR A 579 8.08 23.38 2.58
CA THR A 579 8.36 24.27 1.44
C THR A 579 9.49 25.25 1.72
N ASP A 580 9.66 25.68 2.96
CA ASP A 580 10.77 26.55 3.37
C ASP A 580 11.24 26.26 4.81
N GLU A 581 12.50 26.61 5.10
CA GLU A 581 13.06 26.65 6.45
C GLU A 581 13.93 27.90 6.58
N ILE A 582 13.56 28.77 7.50
CA ILE A 582 14.29 30.00 7.78
C ILE A 582 14.90 29.88 9.18
N GLU A 583 16.23 29.93 9.26
CA GLU A 583 16.97 29.97 10.52
C GLU A 583 17.59 31.36 10.72
N GLU A 584 17.04 32.14 11.65
CA GLU A 584 17.58 33.46 12.01
C GLU A 584 18.59 33.33 13.14
N LYS A 585 19.88 33.57 12.85
CA LYS A 585 20.98 33.43 13.82
C LYS A 585 21.31 34.75 14.53
N TYR A 586 21.47 34.66 15.84
CA TYR A 586 21.83 35.74 16.76
C TYR A 586 23.17 35.39 17.42
N TYR A 587 24.23 36.10 17.04
CA TYR A 587 25.60 35.87 17.50
C TYR A 587 25.91 36.63 18.80
N HIS A 588 26.66 36.00 19.71
CA HIS A 588 26.99 36.53 21.06
C HIS A 588 28.45 36.91 21.25
#